data_AF-A0A5Q4YU32-F1
#
_entry.id   AF-A0A5Q4YU32-F1
#
_cell.length_a   1.000
_cell.length_b   1.000
_cell.length_c   1.000
_cell.angle_alpha   90.00
_cell.angle_beta   90.00
_cell.angle_gamma   90.00
#
_symmetry.space_group_name_H-M   'P 1'
#
loop_
_entity.id
_entity.type
_entity.pdbx_description
1 polymer ?
#
loop_
_entity_poly.entity_id
_entity_poly.type
_entity_poly.pdbx_seq_one_letter_code
_entity_poly.pdbx_strand_id
1 'polypeptide(L)'
;MKKLFLICTLITSICGCAVNTGPLKRDQVAAKVAVEAGYPGCNGCNMVRTYVAPHLYWKQFVNDPDFHGWLDLNLQLVSTNYNTAGHAQAYRIVAGVIANGGFRDAWMTHVPGDPQDRCPRDAEVVHGYHGFHTGNGIEFWLVKEDGTYVPMGHVADANGETIKDLECFSNVGSGASWTQMIDLPAKEVEDARRENRSIRIFAGRALVKYESTSDGYNPVTVAHTVRKGLMLEFSPDYLGGFADGLKRLGARMPAAQ
;
A
#
# COMPACT_ATOMS: atom_id res chain seq x y z
N MET A 1 5.21 15.00 65.64
CA MET A 1 5.35 13.97 64.59
C MET A 1 3.99 13.74 63.92
N LYS A 2 3.97 13.55 62.58
CA LYS A 2 2.84 13.50 61.61
C LYS A 2 2.54 14.87 60.97
N LYS A 3 3.26 15.28 59.90
CA LYS A 3 3.10 14.99 58.44
C LYS A 3 1.73 15.43 57.89
N LEU A 4 1.72 16.55 57.13
CA LEU A 4 1.39 16.68 55.68
C LEU A 4 0.01 16.09 55.30
N PHE A 5 -0.88 16.81 54.60
CA PHE A 5 -0.68 17.23 53.21
C PHE A 5 -1.57 18.43 52.83
N LEU A 6 -0.93 19.43 52.22
CA LEU A 6 -1.54 20.51 51.45
C LEU A 6 -2.03 19.91 50.12
N ILE A 7 -3.33 19.94 49.85
CA ILE A 7 -3.90 19.54 48.57
C ILE A 7 -3.62 20.67 47.58
N CYS A 8 -2.46 20.61 46.91
CA CYS A 8 -2.26 21.33 45.66
C CYS A 8 -3.04 20.59 44.58
N THR A 9 -4.21 21.13 44.23
CA THR A 9 -4.93 20.83 43.00
C THR A 9 -4.04 21.20 41.80
N LEU A 10 -3.16 20.27 41.44
CA LEU A 10 -2.47 20.29 40.17
C LEU A 10 -3.53 19.96 39.11
N ILE A 11 -4.07 20.99 38.49
CA ILE A 11 -4.80 20.88 37.22
C ILE A 11 -3.77 20.38 36.22
N THR A 12 -3.65 19.06 36.10
CA THR A 12 -3.01 18.44 34.94
C THR A 12 -3.87 18.80 33.75
N SER A 13 -3.47 19.87 33.08
CA SER A 13 -3.79 20.12 31.69
C SER A 13 -3.42 18.87 30.91
N ILE A 14 -4.39 17.97 30.74
CA ILE A 14 -4.34 16.92 29.75
C ILE A 14 -4.41 17.68 28.43
N CYS A 15 -3.26 18.20 27.99
CA CYS A 15 -2.98 18.35 26.57
C CYS A 15 -2.96 16.93 26.02
N GLY A 16 -4.15 16.35 25.86
CA GLY A 16 -4.35 15.29 24.91
C GLY A 16 -3.90 15.91 23.62
N CYS A 17 -2.74 15.49 23.11
CA CYS A 17 -2.45 15.63 21.71
C CYS A 17 -3.64 14.96 21.03
N ALA A 18 -4.61 15.78 20.60
CA ALA A 18 -5.66 15.33 19.72
C ALA A 18 -4.88 14.73 18.54
N VAL A 19 -4.86 13.40 18.49
CA VAL A 19 -4.29 12.68 17.37
C VAL A 19 -5.22 13.09 16.24
N ASN A 20 -4.80 14.08 15.46
CA ASN A 20 -5.64 14.69 14.47
C ASN A 20 -5.80 13.62 13.39
N THR A 21 -6.87 12.84 13.49
CA THR A 21 -7.27 11.80 12.52
C THR A 21 -7.85 12.42 11.25
N GLY A 22 -7.89 13.75 11.17
CA GLY A 22 -8.23 14.47 9.96
C GLY A 22 -7.18 14.27 8.86
N PRO A 23 -7.57 14.47 7.58
CA PRO A 23 -6.63 14.42 6.48
C PRO A 23 -5.46 15.38 6.72
N LEU A 24 -4.24 14.92 6.40
CA LEU A 24 -3.03 15.72 6.57
C LEU A 24 -3.10 16.95 5.67
N LYS A 25 -2.85 18.13 6.26
CA LYS A 25 -2.73 19.37 5.50
C LYS A 25 -1.42 19.40 4.71
N ARG A 26 -1.42 20.18 3.63
CA ARG A 26 -0.28 20.34 2.71
C ARG A 26 1.05 20.65 3.41
N ASP A 27 1.05 21.61 4.34
CA ASP A 27 2.23 22.03 5.11
C ASP A 27 2.73 20.92 6.05
N GLN A 28 1.81 20.18 6.67
CA GLN A 28 2.13 19.05 7.54
C GLN A 28 2.79 17.91 6.77
N VAL A 29 2.32 17.64 5.55
CA VAL A 29 2.94 16.65 4.67
C VAL A 29 4.33 17.11 4.24
N ALA A 30 4.46 18.35 3.76
CA ALA A 30 5.74 18.91 3.30
C ALA A 30 6.84 18.91 4.38
N ALA A 31 6.46 19.24 5.62
CA ALA A 31 7.37 19.25 6.76
C ALA A 31 7.85 17.84 7.14
N LYS A 32 7.02 16.81 6.92
CA LYS A 32 7.32 15.42 7.27
C LYS A 32 7.95 14.61 6.14
N VAL A 33 8.06 15.15 4.93
CA VAL A 33 8.86 14.49 3.88
C VAL A 33 10.30 14.35 4.35
N ALA A 34 10.79 13.12 4.32
CA ALA A 34 12.15 12.76 4.70
C ALA A 34 12.91 12.19 3.51
N VAL A 35 14.24 12.19 3.60
CA VAL A 35 15.12 11.52 2.64
C VAL A 35 15.80 10.35 3.33
N GLU A 36 15.66 9.17 2.72
CA GLU A 36 16.37 7.96 3.07
C GLU A 36 17.47 7.75 2.04
N ALA A 37 18.71 7.62 2.51
CA ALA A 37 19.89 7.45 1.66
C ALA A 37 20.46 6.04 1.85
N GLY A 38 20.62 5.33 0.74
CA GLY A 38 21.25 4.02 0.70
C GLY A 38 20.52 2.87 1.40
N TYR A 39 21.13 1.69 1.36
CA TYR A 39 20.78 0.50 2.15
C TYR A 39 22.08 -0.29 2.48
N PRO A 40 22.09 -1.13 3.53
CA PRO A 40 23.28 -1.87 3.94
C PRO A 40 23.82 -2.76 2.80
N GLY A 41 25.12 -2.65 2.49
CA GLY A 41 25.81 -3.54 1.55
C GLY A 41 25.93 -3.04 0.09
N CYS A 42 25.46 -1.84 -0.25
CA CYS A 42 25.44 -1.36 -1.64
C CYS A 42 26.55 -0.37 -1.99
N ASN A 43 27.36 -0.71 -2.99
CA ASN A 43 28.35 0.18 -3.61
C ASN A 43 27.66 1.26 -4.46
N GLY A 44 27.97 2.53 -4.21
CA GLY A 44 27.35 3.67 -4.91
C GLY A 44 25.99 4.12 -4.34
N CYS A 45 25.59 3.59 -3.19
CA CYS A 45 24.33 3.94 -2.53
C CYS A 45 24.24 5.38 -2.02
N ASN A 46 25.35 6.13 -1.99
CA ASN A 46 25.33 7.58 -1.81
C ASN A 46 24.56 8.31 -2.94
N MET A 47 24.37 7.65 -4.09
CA MET A 47 23.61 8.17 -5.23
C MET A 47 22.14 7.75 -5.21
N VAL A 48 21.77 6.72 -4.43
CA VAL A 48 20.37 6.28 -4.28
C VAL A 48 19.69 7.14 -3.23
N ARG A 49 18.62 7.82 -3.64
CA ARG A 49 17.82 8.68 -2.78
C ARG A 49 16.36 8.31 -2.93
N THR A 50 15.75 7.96 -1.79
CA THR A 50 14.31 7.75 -1.66
C THR A 50 13.76 8.86 -0.79
N TYR A 51 12.85 9.65 -1.33
CA TYR A 51 12.12 10.66 -0.59
C TYR A 51 10.77 10.10 -0.21
N VAL A 52 10.44 10.13 1.08
CA VAL A 52 9.30 9.43 1.64
C VAL A 52 8.30 10.43 2.24
N ALA A 53 7.03 10.31 1.86
CA ALA A 53 5.93 11.05 2.46
C ALA A 53 5.52 10.45 3.82
N PRO A 54 4.63 11.07 4.61
CA PRO A 54 4.04 10.42 5.79
C PRO A 54 3.16 9.23 5.42
N HIS A 55 3.12 8.23 6.28
CA HIS A 55 2.24 7.07 6.13
C HIS A 55 0.75 7.44 6.15
N LEU A 56 -0.03 6.82 5.26
CA LEU A 56 -1.48 6.79 5.27
C LEU A 56 -1.94 5.38 5.65
N TYR A 57 -2.59 5.27 6.80
CA TYR A 57 -3.09 4.00 7.33
C TYR A 57 -4.59 3.86 7.08
N TRP A 58 -5.01 2.72 6.56
CA TRP A 58 -6.41 2.37 6.42
C TRP A 58 -6.64 0.89 6.65
N LYS A 59 -7.75 0.57 7.32
CA LYS A 59 -8.13 -0.81 7.62
C LYS A 59 -9.60 -1.01 7.31
N GLN A 60 -9.93 -2.14 6.67
CA GLN A 60 -11.30 -2.51 6.34
C GLN A 60 -11.52 -4.00 6.57
N PHE A 61 -12.68 -4.33 7.14
CA PHE A 61 -13.23 -5.68 7.13
C PHE A 61 -14.20 -5.81 5.97
N VAL A 62 -13.97 -6.78 5.10
CA VAL A 62 -14.91 -7.16 4.05
C VAL A 62 -15.72 -8.33 4.58
N ASN A 63 -17.04 -8.17 4.60
CA ASN A 63 -17.99 -9.14 5.15
C ASN A 63 -19.11 -9.42 4.14
N ASP A 64 -18.79 -10.21 3.12
CA ASP A 64 -19.72 -10.67 2.09
C ASP A 64 -20.00 -12.17 2.26
N PRO A 65 -21.15 -12.68 1.79
CA PRO A 65 -21.52 -14.10 1.96
C PRO A 65 -20.45 -15.11 1.53
N ASP A 66 -19.69 -14.76 0.49
CA ASP A 66 -18.65 -15.62 -0.10
C ASP A 66 -17.23 -15.10 0.17
N PHE A 67 -17.08 -14.04 0.99
CA PHE A 67 -15.78 -13.41 1.25
C PHE A 67 -15.74 -12.70 2.61
N HIS A 68 -14.91 -13.20 3.53
CA HIS A 68 -14.80 -12.66 4.89
C HIS A 68 -13.34 -12.44 5.29
N GLY A 69 -12.84 -11.21 5.32
CA GLY A 69 -11.44 -10.95 5.65
C GLY A 69 -11.12 -9.50 5.99
N TRP A 70 -10.04 -9.31 6.74
CA TRP A 70 -9.46 -8.00 6.99
C TRP A 70 -8.34 -7.70 6.00
N LEU A 71 -8.33 -6.47 5.53
CA LEU A 71 -7.21 -5.87 4.84
C LEU A 71 -6.84 -4.57 5.56
N ASP A 72 -5.57 -4.48 5.94
CA ASP A 72 -4.95 -3.32 6.54
C ASP A 72 -3.78 -2.90 5.64
N LEU A 73 -3.74 -1.61 5.34
CA LEU A 73 -2.81 -0.99 4.41
C LEU A 73 -2.18 0.23 5.03
N ASN A 74 -0.86 0.24 5.03
CA ASN A 74 -0.04 1.40 5.30
C ASN A 74 0.64 1.83 4.00
N LEU A 75 0.10 2.88 3.35
CA LEU A 75 0.61 3.39 2.09
C LEU A 75 1.47 4.63 2.30
N GLN A 76 2.57 4.70 1.55
CA GLN A 76 3.46 5.84 1.53
C GLN A 76 3.77 6.21 0.07
N LEU A 77 3.63 7.49 -0.26
CA LEU A 77 4.09 7.98 -1.56
C LEU A 77 5.59 8.24 -1.46
N VAL A 78 6.34 7.72 -2.42
CA VAL A 78 7.78 7.91 -2.47
C VAL A 78 8.22 8.40 -3.85
N SER A 79 9.34 9.11 -3.87
CA SER A 79 10.08 9.44 -5.08
C SER A 79 11.45 8.80 -4.93
N THR A 80 11.79 7.87 -5.81
CA THR A 80 13.06 7.15 -5.72
C THR A 80 13.72 7.00 -7.07
N ASN A 81 15.05 7.05 -7.10
CA ASN A 81 15.86 6.67 -8.27
C ASN A 81 16.42 5.25 -8.18
N TYR A 82 15.85 4.46 -7.28
CA TYR A 82 16.15 3.07 -7.11
C TYR A 82 15.60 2.23 -8.26
N ASN A 83 16.39 1.32 -8.83
CA ASN A 83 15.96 0.46 -9.94
C ASN A 83 15.34 1.26 -11.12
N THR A 84 15.90 2.43 -11.42
CA THR A 84 15.50 3.26 -12.57
C THR A 84 16.68 3.43 -13.51
N ALA A 85 16.41 3.39 -14.82
CA ALA A 85 17.43 3.63 -15.83
C ALA A 85 18.03 5.04 -15.66
N GLY A 86 19.36 5.13 -15.64
CA GLY A 86 20.07 6.41 -15.56
C GLY A 86 19.84 7.20 -14.26
N HIS A 87 19.43 6.55 -13.16
CA HIS A 87 19.14 7.19 -11.88
C HIS A 87 18.05 8.28 -11.93
N ALA A 88 17.12 8.19 -12.88
CA ALA A 88 15.96 9.07 -12.94
C ALA A 88 15.06 8.84 -11.71
N GLN A 89 14.47 9.90 -11.16
CA GLN A 89 13.49 9.76 -10.08
C GLN A 89 12.15 9.25 -10.65
N ALA A 90 11.53 8.30 -9.96
CA ALA A 90 10.21 7.76 -10.28
C ALA A 90 9.31 7.83 -9.04
N TYR A 91 8.02 8.09 -9.24
CA TYR A 91 7.03 7.98 -8.18
C TYR A 91 6.64 6.53 -7.96
N ARG A 92 6.55 6.14 -6.68
CA ARG A 92 6.12 4.81 -6.28
C ARG A 92 5.28 4.87 -5.03
N ILE A 93 4.51 3.82 -4.81
CA ILE A 93 3.81 3.58 -3.55
C ILE A 93 4.57 2.46 -2.84
N VAL A 94 4.99 2.71 -1.60
CA VAL A 94 5.39 1.65 -0.67
C VAL A 94 4.16 1.27 0.13
N ALA A 95 3.78 0.00 0.06
CA ALA A 95 2.61 -0.55 0.71
C ALA A 95 3.04 -1.58 1.75
N GLY A 96 2.87 -1.26 3.03
CA GLY A 96 2.80 -2.26 4.09
C GLY A 96 1.39 -2.86 4.08
N VAL A 97 1.31 -4.18 3.95
CA VAL A 97 0.06 -4.93 3.83
C VAL A 97 -0.05 -5.86 5.01
N ILE A 98 -1.23 -5.93 5.61
CA ILE A 98 -1.62 -6.99 6.53
C ILE A 98 -2.97 -7.53 6.06
N ALA A 99 -3.03 -8.82 5.75
CA ALA A 99 -4.22 -9.45 5.19
C ALA A 99 -4.56 -10.73 5.95
N ASN A 100 -5.85 -11.02 6.14
CA ASN A 100 -6.34 -12.25 6.78
C ASN A 100 -7.69 -12.72 6.19
N GLY A 101 -8.18 -13.87 6.66
CA GLY A 101 -9.50 -14.39 6.26
C GLY A 101 -9.57 -14.66 4.75
N GLY A 102 -10.58 -14.14 4.05
CA GLY A 102 -10.83 -14.30 2.61
C GLY A 102 -9.73 -13.75 1.72
N PHE A 103 -8.82 -12.95 2.28
CA PHE A 103 -7.61 -12.59 1.56
C PHE A 103 -6.57 -13.73 1.55
N ARG A 104 -6.74 -14.86 2.26
CA ARG A 104 -5.74 -15.94 2.48
C ARG A 104 -4.87 -16.29 1.29
N ASP A 105 -5.51 -16.46 0.15
CA ASP A 105 -4.80 -16.90 -1.05
C ASP A 105 -3.88 -15.82 -1.62
N ALA A 106 -3.95 -14.59 -1.09
CA ALA A 106 -3.05 -13.47 -1.41
C ALA A 106 -1.62 -13.65 -0.90
N TRP A 107 -1.33 -14.65 -0.04
CA TRP A 107 0.02 -14.95 0.48
C TRP A 107 0.40 -16.44 0.53
N MET A 108 -0.55 -17.35 0.30
CA MET A 108 -0.28 -18.80 0.40
C MET A 108 0.28 -19.37 -0.90
N THR A 109 1.10 -20.41 -0.76
CA THR A 109 1.58 -21.23 -1.89
C THR A 109 0.40 -22.01 -2.48
N HIS A 110 -0.22 -21.50 -3.54
CA HIS A 110 -1.45 -22.08 -4.09
C HIS A 110 -1.21 -23.42 -4.80
N VAL A 111 -1.50 -24.53 -4.13
CA VAL A 111 -1.82 -25.82 -4.78
C VAL A 111 -3.16 -26.30 -4.23
N PRO A 112 -4.28 -26.06 -4.95
CA PRO A 112 -5.61 -26.48 -4.49
C PRO A 112 -5.66 -27.95 -4.10
N GLY A 113 -5.96 -28.23 -2.83
CA GLY A 113 -6.07 -29.60 -2.30
C GLY A 113 -4.77 -30.22 -1.79
N ASP A 114 -3.66 -29.47 -1.74
CA ASP A 114 -2.43 -29.94 -1.13
C ASP A 114 -2.46 -29.78 0.40
N PRO A 115 -2.31 -30.85 1.18
CA PRO A 115 -2.18 -30.79 2.64
C PRO A 115 -0.93 -30.01 3.13
N GLN A 116 -0.06 -29.55 2.23
CA GLN A 116 1.11 -28.73 2.52
C GLN A 116 0.87 -27.21 2.39
N ASP A 117 -0.36 -26.74 2.20
CA ASP A 117 -0.71 -25.31 2.26
C ASP A 117 -0.09 -24.63 3.49
N ARG A 118 0.90 -23.76 3.26
CA ARG A 118 1.68 -23.12 4.32
C ARG A 118 2.13 -21.72 3.93
N CYS A 119 2.62 -20.99 4.93
CA CYS A 119 3.37 -19.77 4.68
C CYS A 119 4.60 -20.07 3.78
N PRO A 120 4.85 -19.25 2.74
CA PRO A 120 6.12 -19.28 2.04
C PRO A 120 7.27 -19.06 3.03
N ARG A 121 8.37 -19.81 2.87
CA ARG A 121 9.62 -19.56 3.60
C ARG A 121 10.39 -18.43 2.90
N ASP A 122 11.24 -17.72 3.63
CA ASP A 122 12.06 -16.63 3.09
C ASP A 122 12.81 -17.02 1.80
N ALA A 123 13.42 -18.21 1.78
CA ALA A 123 14.15 -18.71 0.61
C ALA A 123 13.25 -18.97 -0.62
N GLU A 124 11.95 -19.15 -0.43
CA GLU A 124 10.99 -19.27 -1.52
C GLU A 124 10.71 -17.87 -2.08
N VAL A 125 10.50 -16.87 -1.22
CA VAL A 125 10.30 -15.46 -1.61
C VAL A 125 11.51 -14.88 -2.37
N VAL A 126 12.74 -15.25 -1.99
CA VAL A 126 14.03 -14.65 -2.46
C VAL A 126 14.52 -15.16 -3.83
N HIS A 127 14.11 -16.35 -4.28
CA HIS A 127 14.70 -17.00 -5.48
C HIS A 127 13.72 -17.30 -6.61
N GLY A 128 12.68 -16.49 -6.74
CA GLY A 128 11.73 -16.68 -7.82
C GLY A 128 10.68 -17.74 -7.49
N TYR A 129 10.12 -17.70 -6.28
CA TYR A 129 8.65 -17.77 -6.23
C TYR A 129 8.11 -16.53 -6.96
N HIS A 130 8.15 -16.59 -8.29
CA HIS A 130 7.36 -15.78 -9.22
C HIS A 130 5.84 -16.09 -9.08
N GLY A 131 5.45 -16.64 -7.92
CA GLY A 131 4.20 -17.33 -7.61
C GLY A 131 3.39 -16.63 -6.52
N PHE A 132 3.59 -15.33 -6.31
CA PHE A 132 2.39 -14.49 -6.37
C PHE A 132 1.99 -14.44 -7.83
N HIS A 133 1.31 -15.49 -8.30
CA HIS A 133 0.78 -15.50 -9.64
C HIS A 133 0.06 -14.16 -9.85
N THR A 134 0.30 -13.49 -10.97
CA THR A 134 -0.66 -12.52 -11.49
C THR A 134 -2.07 -13.08 -11.27
N GLY A 135 -2.90 -12.44 -10.44
CA GLY A 135 -4.21 -12.93 -10.01
C GLY A 135 -4.35 -13.43 -8.56
N ASN A 136 -3.26 -13.69 -7.84
CA ASN A 136 -3.28 -14.33 -6.52
C ASN A 136 -2.57 -13.53 -5.41
N GLY A 137 -2.33 -12.22 -5.56
CA GLY A 137 -1.82 -11.34 -4.50
C GLY A 137 -2.84 -10.28 -4.07
N ILE A 138 -2.47 -9.38 -3.15
CA ILE A 138 -3.15 -8.07 -3.06
C ILE A 138 -2.68 -7.25 -4.25
N GLU A 139 -3.57 -7.10 -5.21
CA GLU A 139 -3.38 -6.34 -6.42
C GLU A 139 -3.73 -4.87 -6.17
N PHE A 140 -3.09 -3.98 -6.93
CA PHE A 140 -3.28 -2.54 -6.84
C PHE A 140 -3.77 -2.01 -8.17
N TRP A 141 -4.79 -1.17 -8.13
CA TRP A 141 -5.35 -0.52 -9.29
C TRP A 141 -5.46 0.98 -9.06
N LEU A 142 -5.06 1.74 -10.07
CA LEU A 142 -5.43 3.13 -10.18
C LEU A 142 -6.90 3.24 -10.57
N VAL A 143 -7.66 4.01 -9.81
CA VAL A 143 -9.09 4.21 -10.05
C VAL A 143 -9.30 5.56 -10.71
N LYS A 144 -9.58 5.51 -12.01
CA LYS A 144 -9.83 6.68 -12.86
C LYS A 144 -11.12 7.39 -12.47
N GLU A 145 -11.30 8.61 -12.96
CA GLU A 145 -12.47 9.44 -12.61
C GLU A 145 -13.79 8.82 -13.07
N ASP A 146 -13.78 8.16 -14.23
CA ASP A 146 -14.88 7.40 -14.82
C ASP A 146 -15.20 6.08 -14.08
N GLY A 147 -14.45 5.74 -13.02
CA GLY A 147 -14.60 4.51 -12.26
C GLY A 147 -13.83 3.31 -12.82
N THR A 148 -13.07 3.50 -13.90
CA THR A 148 -12.23 2.45 -14.49
C THR A 148 -11.06 2.09 -13.58
N TYR A 149 -10.78 0.79 -13.47
CA TYR A 149 -9.66 0.24 -12.70
C TYR A 149 -8.51 -0.13 -13.63
N VAL A 150 -7.36 0.54 -13.48
CA VAL A 150 -6.15 0.27 -14.27
C VAL A 150 -5.13 -0.46 -13.38
N PRO A 151 -4.75 -1.71 -13.70
CA PRO A 151 -3.78 -2.46 -12.91
C PRO A 151 -2.44 -1.72 -12.82
N MET A 152 -1.82 -1.73 -11.65
CA MET A 152 -0.52 -1.12 -11.41
C MET A 152 0.58 -2.17 -11.34
N GLY A 153 1.77 -1.82 -11.84
CA GLY A 153 2.92 -2.72 -11.87
C GLY A 153 3.64 -2.79 -10.52
N HIS A 154 4.05 -3.99 -10.12
CA HIS A 154 4.94 -4.21 -8.98
C HIS A 154 6.37 -3.89 -9.37
N VAL A 155 7.12 -3.33 -8.43
CA VAL A 155 8.52 -2.96 -8.61
C VAL A 155 9.38 -3.89 -7.78
N ALA A 156 10.30 -4.57 -8.45
CA ALA A 156 11.31 -5.37 -7.81
C ALA A 156 12.42 -4.50 -7.19
N ASP A 157 12.99 -4.98 -6.09
CA ASP A 157 14.11 -4.35 -5.41
C ASP A 157 15.47 -4.79 -6.03
N ALA A 158 16.60 -4.76 -5.31
CA ALA A 158 17.95 -4.72 -5.89
C ALA A 158 18.66 -6.04 -6.21
N ASN A 159 18.52 -7.20 -5.57
CA ASN A 159 17.43 -7.80 -4.83
C ASN A 159 16.59 -8.61 -5.83
N GLY A 160 15.84 -7.93 -6.70
CA GLY A 160 14.88 -8.57 -7.59
C GLY A 160 13.58 -8.97 -6.89
N GLU A 161 13.40 -8.62 -5.61
CA GLU A 161 12.27 -9.00 -4.78
C GLU A 161 11.15 -7.96 -4.89
N THR A 162 9.93 -8.39 -5.20
CA THR A 162 8.74 -7.52 -5.26
C THR A 162 8.01 -7.40 -3.92
N ILE A 163 8.30 -8.31 -2.99
CA ILE A 163 7.74 -8.38 -1.64
C ILE A 163 8.88 -8.54 -0.63
N LYS A 164 8.75 -7.87 0.50
CA LYS A 164 9.69 -7.87 1.62
C LYS A 164 9.00 -8.16 2.94
N ASP A 165 9.79 -8.61 3.91
CA ASP A 165 9.37 -8.75 5.30
C ASP A 165 8.07 -9.57 5.44
N LEU A 166 7.95 -10.64 4.64
CA LEU A 166 6.78 -11.50 4.68
C LEU A 166 6.78 -12.27 6.01
N GLU A 167 5.79 -11.98 6.83
CA GLU A 167 5.58 -12.65 8.11
C GLU A 167 4.17 -13.23 8.15
N CYS A 168 4.06 -14.56 8.25
CA CYS A 168 2.77 -15.19 8.50
C CYS A 168 2.52 -15.36 9.99
N PHE A 169 1.29 -15.08 10.38
CA PHE A 169 0.87 -15.21 11.78
C PHE A 169 0.61 -16.70 12.11
N SER A 170 0.97 -17.15 13.31
CA SER A 170 1.14 -18.58 13.62
C SER A 170 -0.12 -19.42 13.89
N ASN A 171 -1.33 -18.94 13.57
CA ASN A 171 -2.60 -19.63 13.88
C ASN A 171 -3.44 -19.96 12.62
N VAL A 172 -4.37 -20.91 12.67
CA VAL A 172 -5.22 -21.24 11.50
C VAL A 172 -6.20 -20.09 11.22
N GLY A 173 -6.15 -19.49 10.02
CA GLY A 173 -6.93 -18.29 9.63
C GLY A 173 -6.25 -16.94 9.93
N SER A 174 -5.00 -16.97 10.38
CA SER A 174 -4.33 -15.89 11.09
C SER A 174 -3.97 -14.66 10.25
N GLY A 175 -3.57 -14.83 8.99
CA GLY A 175 -3.12 -13.73 8.13
C GLY A 175 -1.63 -13.72 7.88
N ALA A 176 -1.19 -12.76 7.08
CA ALA A 176 0.21 -12.42 6.89
C ALA A 176 0.39 -10.91 6.73
N SER A 177 1.60 -10.44 6.98
CA SER A 177 2.04 -9.09 6.69
C SER A 177 3.24 -9.10 5.76
N TRP A 178 3.36 -8.08 4.92
CA TRP A 178 4.51 -7.87 4.05
C TRP A 178 4.59 -6.43 3.56
N THR A 179 5.73 -6.04 3.00
CA THR A 179 5.91 -4.76 2.31
C THR A 179 6.08 -4.99 0.81
N GLN A 180 5.51 -4.14 -0.03
CA GLN A 180 5.76 -4.16 -1.47
C GLN A 180 5.79 -2.77 -2.07
N MET A 181 6.40 -2.66 -3.26
CA MET A 181 6.54 -1.40 -3.97
C MET A 181 5.79 -1.46 -5.31
N ILE A 182 5.05 -0.40 -5.62
CA ILE A 182 4.19 -0.32 -6.79
C ILE A 182 4.54 0.94 -7.57
N ASP A 183 4.71 0.84 -8.88
CA ASP A 183 4.98 2.00 -9.73
C ASP A 183 3.72 2.87 -9.85
N LEU A 184 3.89 4.17 -9.64
CA LEU A 184 2.85 5.18 -9.85
C LEU A 184 3.28 6.07 -11.01
N PRO A 185 2.58 6.07 -12.15
CA PRO A 185 3.01 6.85 -13.31
C PRO A 185 3.09 8.34 -12.99
N ALA A 186 4.22 8.98 -13.32
CA ALA A 186 4.46 10.39 -12.99
C ALA A 186 3.43 11.33 -13.59
N LYS A 187 2.93 11.00 -14.79
CA LYS A 187 1.82 11.71 -15.44
C LYS A 187 0.59 11.80 -14.53
N GLU A 188 0.21 10.70 -13.87
CA GLU A 188 -0.96 10.67 -13.00
C GLU A 188 -0.79 11.55 -11.76
N VAL A 189 0.43 11.62 -11.21
CA VAL A 189 0.75 12.49 -10.08
C VAL A 189 0.74 13.96 -10.48
N GLU A 190 1.38 14.30 -11.59
CA GLU A 190 1.47 15.68 -12.04
C GLU A 190 0.12 16.21 -12.54
N ASP A 191 -0.66 15.41 -13.28
CA ASP A 191 -2.02 15.78 -13.68
C ASP A 191 -2.91 15.96 -12.45
N ALA A 192 -2.86 15.03 -11.48
CA ALA A 192 -3.65 15.15 -10.25
C ALA A 192 -3.30 16.42 -9.44
N ARG A 193 -2.02 16.76 -9.36
CA ARG A 193 -1.56 17.99 -8.70
C ARG A 193 -1.98 19.25 -9.45
N ARG A 194 -1.86 19.26 -10.78
CA ARG A 194 -2.26 20.40 -11.61
C ARG A 194 -3.76 20.67 -11.52
N GLU A 195 -4.55 19.61 -11.50
CA GLU A 195 -6.02 19.66 -11.43
C GLU A 195 -6.56 19.74 -10.00
N ASN A 196 -5.68 19.73 -9.00
CA ASN A 196 -6.04 19.73 -7.59
C ASN A 196 -7.05 18.62 -7.22
N ARG A 197 -6.80 17.40 -7.72
CA ARG A 197 -7.62 16.21 -7.50
C ARG A 197 -6.86 15.13 -6.74
N SER A 198 -7.61 14.22 -6.12
CA SER A 198 -7.04 13.05 -5.46
C SER A 198 -6.55 12.02 -6.48
N ILE A 199 -5.57 11.20 -6.08
CA ILE A 199 -5.29 9.91 -6.73
C ILE A 199 -5.95 8.82 -5.90
N ARG A 200 -6.81 8.03 -6.53
CA ARG A 200 -7.53 6.93 -5.89
C ARG A 200 -6.87 5.60 -6.25
N ILE A 201 -6.53 4.83 -5.23
CA ILE A 201 -5.91 3.52 -5.35
C ILE A 201 -6.84 2.50 -4.71
N PHE A 202 -7.24 1.49 -5.48
CA PHE A 202 -7.90 0.32 -4.93
C PHE A 202 -6.85 -0.76 -4.70
N ALA A 203 -6.89 -1.37 -3.52
CA ALA A 203 -6.02 -2.48 -3.15
C ALA A 203 -6.90 -3.64 -2.68
N GLY A 204 -6.70 -4.82 -3.25
CA GLY A 204 -7.54 -5.98 -2.92
C GLY A 204 -7.35 -7.14 -3.86
N ARG A 205 -8.41 -7.93 -4.04
CA ARG A 205 -8.44 -9.09 -4.94
C ARG A 205 -9.56 -8.95 -5.96
N ALA A 206 -9.30 -9.39 -7.17
CA ALA A 206 -10.33 -9.67 -8.17
C ALA A 206 -10.83 -11.12 -7.99
N LEU A 207 -12.13 -11.29 -7.85
CA LEU A 207 -12.81 -12.58 -7.72
C LEU A 207 -13.69 -12.79 -8.95
N VAL A 208 -13.82 -14.05 -9.38
CA VAL A 208 -14.78 -14.44 -10.41
C VAL A 208 -16.06 -14.90 -9.71
N LYS A 209 -17.17 -14.22 -9.97
CA LYS A 209 -18.50 -14.60 -9.51
C LYS A 209 -19.30 -15.14 -10.70
N TYR A 210 -19.94 -16.28 -10.50
CA TYR A 210 -20.82 -16.87 -11.51
C TYR A 210 -22.26 -16.55 -11.15
N GLU A 211 -23.01 -15.98 -12.10
CA GLU A 211 -24.43 -15.70 -11.94
C GLU A 211 -25.21 -16.48 -13.01
N SER A 212 -26.24 -17.20 -12.57
CA SER A 212 -27.17 -17.88 -13.47
C SER A 212 -28.22 -16.89 -13.95
N THR A 213 -28.24 -16.66 -15.26
CA THR A 213 -29.23 -15.86 -15.97
C THR A 213 -29.95 -16.72 -17.00
N SER A 214 -30.89 -16.14 -17.75
CA SER A 214 -31.55 -16.77 -18.89
C SER A 214 -31.33 -15.91 -20.13
N ASP A 215 -30.99 -16.51 -21.26
CA ASP A 215 -30.93 -15.83 -22.56
C ASP A 215 -32.32 -15.69 -23.23
N GLY A 216 -33.38 -16.02 -22.49
CA GLY A 216 -34.76 -16.07 -22.96
C GLY A 216 -35.25 -17.47 -23.33
N TYR A 217 -34.35 -18.45 -23.48
CA TYR A 217 -34.71 -19.84 -23.80
C TYR A 217 -34.00 -20.88 -22.94
N ASN A 218 -32.73 -20.65 -22.58
CA ASN A 218 -31.92 -21.56 -21.77
C ASN A 218 -31.29 -20.83 -20.57
N PRO A 219 -31.09 -21.54 -19.44
CA PRO A 219 -30.25 -21.02 -18.37
C PRO A 219 -28.80 -20.91 -18.85
N VAL A 220 -28.22 -19.71 -18.70
CA VAL A 220 -26.82 -19.41 -19.02
C VAL A 220 -26.11 -18.98 -17.76
N THR A 221 -24.89 -19.46 -17.55
CA THR A 221 -24.04 -18.98 -16.45
C THR A 221 -23.06 -17.96 -17.00
N VAL A 222 -23.09 -16.75 -16.44
CA VAL A 222 -22.18 -15.67 -16.83
C VAL A 222 -21.18 -15.43 -15.71
N ALA A 223 -19.90 -15.33 -16.08
CA ALA A 223 -18.84 -14.98 -15.17
C ALA A 223 -18.66 -13.46 -15.12
N HIS A 224 -18.64 -12.89 -13.93
CA HIS A 224 -18.40 -11.47 -13.67
C HIS A 224 -17.24 -11.30 -12.70
N THR A 225 -16.37 -10.32 -12.96
CA THR A 225 -15.30 -9.97 -12.03
C THR A 225 -15.81 -9.02 -10.96
N VAL A 226 -15.68 -9.41 -9.69
CA VAL A 226 -15.98 -8.58 -8.52
C VAL A 226 -14.68 -8.29 -7.77
N ARG A 227 -14.44 -7.03 -7.39
CA ARG A 227 -13.27 -6.67 -6.60
C ARG A 227 -13.64 -6.53 -5.12
N LYS A 228 -12.85 -7.16 -4.25
CA LYS A 228 -13.00 -7.08 -2.78
C LYS A 228 -11.72 -6.53 -2.18
N GLY A 229 -11.84 -5.48 -1.37
CA GLY A 229 -10.68 -4.72 -0.93
C GLY A 229 -11.04 -3.34 -0.39
N LEU A 230 -10.09 -2.44 -0.49
CA LEU A 230 -10.08 -1.14 0.16
C LEU A 230 -9.71 -0.06 -0.86
N MET A 231 -10.45 1.05 -0.83
CA MET A 231 -10.13 2.25 -1.61
C MET A 231 -9.38 3.24 -0.71
N LEU A 232 -8.23 3.72 -1.17
CA LEU A 232 -7.45 4.78 -0.54
C LEU A 232 -7.32 5.98 -1.46
N GLU A 233 -7.19 7.16 -0.87
CA GLU A 233 -6.99 8.39 -1.62
C GLU A 233 -5.75 9.14 -1.13
N PHE A 234 -4.85 9.47 -2.06
CA PHE A 234 -3.88 10.52 -1.86
C PHE A 234 -4.54 11.85 -2.19
N SER A 235 -4.90 12.61 -1.16
CA SER A 235 -5.60 13.89 -1.32
C SER A 235 -4.74 14.94 -2.06
N PRO A 236 -5.35 16.00 -2.61
CA PRO A 236 -4.61 17.09 -3.26
C PRO A 236 -3.58 17.73 -2.31
N ASP A 237 -3.94 17.91 -1.05
CA ASP A 237 -3.04 18.42 0.00
C ASP A 237 -1.86 17.49 0.23
N TYR A 238 -2.09 16.18 0.22
CA TYR A 238 -1.02 15.20 0.38
C TYR A 238 -0.06 15.21 -0.81
N LEU A 239 -0.58 15.23 -2.04
CA LEU A 239 0.24 15.29 -3.26
C LEU A 239 1.02 16.61 -3.37
N GLY A 240 0.34 17.73 -3.11
CA GLY A 240 0.97 19.06 -3.10
C GLY A 240 2.02 19.20 -2.01
N GLY A 241 1.75 18.66 -0.82
CA GLY A 241 2.66 18.70 0.31
C GLY A 241 3.88 17.83 0.07
N PHE A 242 3.71 16.65 -0.53
CA PHE A 242 4.84 15.80 -0.90
C PHE A 242 5.79 16.53 -1.87
N ALA A 243 5.24 17.18 -2.90
CA ALA A 243 6.04 17.94 -3.85
C ALA A 243 6.74 19.16 -3.25
N ASP A 244 6.08 19.88 -2.33
CA ASP A 244 6.72 20.97 -1.60
C ASP A 244 7.87 20.45 -0.72
N GLY A 245 7.69 19.28 -0.11
CA GLY A 245 8.73 18.57 0.64
C GLY A 245 9.90 18.15 -0.24
N LEU A 246 9.65 17.60 -1.43
CA LEU A 246 10.68 17.29 -2.43
C LEU A 246 11.48 18.54 -2.79
N LYS A 247 10.80 19.65 -3.11
CA LYS A 247 11.43 20.93 -3.44
C LYS A 247 12.28 21.45 -2.28
N ARG A 248 11.76 21.41 -1.05
CA ARG A 248 12.47 21.81 0.17
C ARG A 248 13.77 21.02 0.37
N LEU A 249 13.76 19.72 0.03
CA LEU A 249 14.92 18.83 0.13
C LEU A 249 15.83 18.88 -1.11
N GLY A 250 15.55 19.76 -2.09
CA GLY A 250 16.34 19.90 -3.31
C GLY A 250 16.21 18.73 -4.29
N ALA A 251 15.15 17.92 -4.17
CA ALA A 251 14.86 16.83 -5.09
C ALA A 251 14.28 17.35 -6.41
N ARG A 252 14.60 16.66 -7.51
CA ARG A 252 13.90 16.87 -8.79
C ARG A 252 12.60 16.07 -8.76
N MET A 253 11.53 16.67 -9.27
CA MET A 253 10.28 15.97 -9.50
C MET A 253 10.48 14.92 -10.61
N PRO A 254 9.93 13.69 -10.48
CA PRO A 254 9.85 12.74 -11.57
C PRO A 254 9.17 13.36 -12.80
N ALA A 255 9.73 13.14 -14.00
CA ALA A 255 9.18 13.71 -15.23
C ALA A 255 7.96 12.90 -15.70
N ALA A 256 6.86 13.59 -16.01
CA ALA A 256 5.78 13.00 -16.78
C ALA A 256 6.24 12.79 -18.22
N GLN A 257 6.25 11.53 -18.68
CA GLN A 257 6.39 11.17 -20.09
C GLN A 257 5.01 11.08 -20.74
#